data_AF-A0A0Q4KLW4-F1
#
_entry.id   AF-A0A0Q4KLW4-F1
#
_cell.length_a   1.000
_cell.length_b   1.000
_cell.length_c   1.000
_cell.angle_alpha   90.00
_cell.angle_beta   90.00
_cell.angle_gamma   90.00
#
_symmetry.space_group_name_H-M   'P 1'
#
loop_
_entity.id
_entity.type
_entity.pdbx_description
1 polymer ?
#
loop_
_entity_poly.entity_id
_entity_poly.type
_entity_poly.pdbx_seq_one_letter_code
_entity_poly.pdbx_strand_id
1 'polypeptide(L)'
;MREEPPDMKLVRAAQYVRMSTDLQKYSTENQAEAIAAYAARRGIEIVRTYADEGRSGLNIAGRDALRRLIDDVQGGKADYDAILVYDISRWGRFQDADESAYYEFICRERGIHVHYCAEQFDNDGSFQANVIKTVKRMMAGEYSRELSTKVFAGQCRLITMGYRQGGPAGYGLRRHLVNERNEPKTLLAAGEQKSLQTDRVILVPGPDIEIETVRRIYRWFVLEHRSEREIATALNGEGFVTDLGKSWTRSVVRQILSNEKYIGNNVYNRVSFKLKKQRVVNPSDMWIRRIGAFESIVDPGLFEAAQTILAERARRFSDSDLLTMLSDLLSAKGVLSGMIIDEVESMPSTAAYRHRFGSLLRAYQLIGYTPNRDFRYVETNRQLRLMHPEVVASTVLGIETVGAHVSVDGTTDLLVVNHEVTIALVIARCRTTAAGSLRWRVRLDAGLRPDITVIVRLAPDNRTVRDHYLLPWIDHGAEPRFGMGEDNGIMLDAYRAEDLSPLYHLLRRHAVEYAL
;
A
#
# COMPACT_ATOMS: atom_id res chain seq x y z
N MET A 1 5.78 -60.25 50.62
CA MET A 1 5.65 -58.94 49.96
C MET A 1 6.05 -59.13 48.51
N ARG A 2 5.13 -58.93 47.57
CA ARG A 2 5.46 -58.83 46.13
C ARG A 2 5.84 -57.37 45.91
N GLU A 3 7.07 -57.12 45.48
CA GLU A 3 7.51 -55.79 45.05
C GLU A 3 6.68 -55.37 43.82
N GLU A 4 6.01 -54.23 43.93
CA GLU A 4 5.38 -53.57 42.78
C GLU A 4 6.48 -53.08 41.83
N PRO A 5 6.32 -53.23 40.50
CA PRO A 5 7.28 -52.70 39.56
C PRO A 5 7.33 -51.16 39.68
N PRO A 6 8.50 -50.53 39.50
CA PRO A 6 8.63 -49.09 39.59
C PRO A 6 7.70 -48.43 38.56
N ASP A 7 6.95 -47.42 39.01
CA ASP A 7 6.08 -46.58 38.21
C ASP A 7 6.88 -45.97 37.05
N MET A 8 6.87 -46.63 35.88
CA MET A 8 7.53 -46.15 34.66
C MET A 8 6.76 -44.92 34.20
N LYS A 9 7.22 -43.76 34.64
CA LYS A 9 6.69 -42.46 34.22
C LYS A 9 6.72 -42.39 32.69
N LEU A 10 5.54 -42.53 32.06
CA LEU A 10 5.37 -42.43 30.61
C LEU A 10 5.85 -41.05 30.17
N VAL A 11 6.76 -41.01 29.18
CA VAL A 11 7.25 -39.75 28.63
C VAL A 11 6.10 -39.11 27.86
N ARG A 12 5.67 -37.92 28.27
CA ARG A 12 4.61 -37.17 27.60
C ARG A 12 5.20 -36.35 26.47
N ALA A 13 4.59 -36.38 25.29
CA ALA A 13 5.08 -35.66 24.13
C ALA A 13 3.98 -34.87 23.41
N ALA A 14 4.35 -33.72 22.85
CA ALA A 14 3.56 -33.05 21.83
C ALA A 14 3.99 -33.55 20.45
N GLN A 15 3.04 -33.71 19.52
CA GLN A 15 3.37 -33.92 18.11
C GLN A 15 3.23 -32.63 17.31
N TYR A 16 4.13 -32.41 16.35
CA TYR A 16 4.05 -31.32 15.38
C TYR A 16 3.99 -31.88 13.96
N VAL A 17 2.89 -31.57 13.26
CA VAL A 17 2.65 -32.00 11.87
C VAL A 17 2.47 -30.78 10.97
N ARG A 18 3.01 -30.87 9.75
CA ARG A 18 2.92 -29.77 8.76
C ARG A 18 2.70 -30.32 7.35
N MET A 19 1.83 -29.65 6.60
CA MET A 19 1.63 -29.93 5.18
C MET A 19 2.06 -28.70 4.35
N SER A 20 2.90 -28.92 3.33
CA SER A 20 3.28 -27.87 2.37
C SER A 20 2.21 -27.74 1.29
N THR A 21 1.97 -26.52 0.82
CA THR A 21 0.96 -26.18 -0.20
C THR A 21 1.02 -27.02 -1.49
N ASP A 22 2.17 -27.58 -1.85
CA ASP A 22 2.42 -28.04 -3.21
C ASP A 22 2.29 -29.57 -3.40
N LEU A 23 2.10 -30.36 -2.33
CA LEU A 23 2.11 -31.82 -2.41
C LEU A 23 1.09 -32.48 -1.46
N GLN A 24 0.02 -33.02 -2.03
CA GLN A 24 -0.92 -33.95 -1.37
C GLN A 24 -0.31 -35.33 -1.04
N LYS A 25 0.98 -35.57 -1.32
CA LYS A 25 1.58 -36.92 -1.20
C LYS A 25 1.76 -37.42 0.24
N TYR A 26 1.76 -36.55 1.24
CA TYR A 26 1.85 -36.94 2.65
C TYR A 26 0.93 -36.06 3.48
N SER A 27 -0.31 -36.52 3.67
CA SER A 27 -1.27 -35.90 4.57
C SER A 27 -0.65 -35.73 5.97
N THR A 28 -1.18 -34.78 6.74
CA THR A 28 -0.90 -34.67 8.18
C THR A 28 -1.22 -35.98 8.91
N GLU A 29 -2.18 -36.74 8.41
CA GLU A 29 -2.56 -38.07 8.91
C GLU A 29 -1.43 -39.10 8.77
N ASN A 30 -0.83 -39.25 7.59
CA ASN A 30 0.30 -40.19 7.41
C ASN A 30 1.49 -39.83 8.31
N GLN A 31 1.71 -38.53 8.55
CA GLN A 31 2.74 -38.07 9.49
C GLN A 31 2.39 -38.46 10.92
N ALA A 32 1.14 -38.21 11.33
CA ALA A 32 0.65 -38.54 12.66
C ALA A 32 0.68 -40.05 12.91
N GLU A 33 0.36 -40.88 11.92
CA GLU A 33 0.43 -42.35 12.01
C GLU A 33 1.86 -42.84 12.23
N ALA A 34 2.82 -42.31 11.47
CA ALA A 34 4.24 -42.64 11.66
C ALA A 34 4.78 -42.17 13.02
N ILE A 35 4.34 -40.99 13.48
CA ILE A 35 4.68 -40.47 14.81
C ILE A 35 4.07 -41.35 15.91
N ALA A 36 2.82 -41.78 15.76
CA ALA A 36 2.13 -42.67 16.70
C ALA A 36 2.84 -44.04 16.80
N ALA A 37 3.25 -44.62 15.66
CA ALA A 37 4.03 -45.85 15.64
C ALA A 37 5.39 -45.70 16.34
N TYR A 38 6.06 -44.56 16.14
CA TYR A 38 7.31 -44.24 16.85
C TYR A 38 7.10 -44.12 18.36
N ALA A 39 6.04 -43.41 18.78
CA ALA A 39 5.69 -43.17 20.18
C ALA A 39 5.33 -44.47 20.90
N ALA A 40 4.48 -45.31 20.30
CA ALA A 40 4.06 -46.60 20.85
C ALA A 40 5.25 -47.54 21.11
N ARG A 41 6.21 -47.61 20.17
CA ARG A 41 7.41 -48.45 20.30
C ARG A 41 8.33 -48.00 21.45
N ARG A 42 8.26 -46.73 21.87
CA ARG A 42 9.11 -46.16 22.92
C ARG A 42 8.38 -45.87 24.24
N GLY A 43 7.10 -46.24 24.34
CA GLY A 43 6.29 -45.93 25.53
C GLY A 43 6.11 -44.42 25.75
N ILE A 44 6.00 -43.65 24.67
CA ILE A 44 5.76 -42.20 24.70
C ILE A 44 4.26 -41.95 24.52
N GLU A 45 3.65 -41.15 25.38
CA GLU A 45 2.25 -40.74 25.29
C GLU A 45 2.14 -39.41 24.54
N ILE A 46 1.35 -39.35 23.46
CA ILE A 46 1.11 -38.10 22.74
C ILE A 46 -0.06 -37.35 23.40
N VAL A 47 0.23 -36.24 24.07
CA VAL A 47 -0.75 -35.48 24.87
C VAL A 47 -1.26 -34.22 24.17
N ARG A 48 -0.57 -33.78 23.10
CA ARG A 48 -0.93 -32.56 22.36
C ARG A 48 -0.55 -32.66 20.90
N THR A 49 -1.34 -32.02 20.03
CA THR A 49 -1.09 -31.95 18.58
C THR A 49 -1.07 -30.51 18.09
N TYR A 50 0.01 -30.13 17.43
CA TYR A 50 0.16 -28.86 16.74
C TYR A 50 0.21 -29.12 15.22
N ALA A 51 -0.77 -28.60 14.50
CA ALA A 51 -0.91 -28.83 13.05
C ALA A 51 -0.87 -27.52 12.25
N ASP A 52 0.05 -27.44 11.28
CA ASP A 52 0.10 -26.35 10.30
C ASP A 52 -0.23 -26.88 8.90
N GLU A 53 -1.45 -26.63 8.43
CA GLU A 53 -1.93 -27.07 7.11
C GLU A 53 -1.65 -26.04 6.01
N GLY A 54 -1.12 -26.49 4.88
CA GLY A 54 -0.84 -25.62 3.73
C GLY A 54 0.15 -24.50 4.03
N ARG A 55 1.14 -24.72 4.92
CA ARG A 55 2.14 -23.72 5.31
C ARG A 55 3.52 -24.05 4.77
N SER A 56 4.21 -23.03 4.26
CA SER A 56 5.60 -23.12 3.80
C SER A 56 6.56 -23.40 4.97
N GLY A 57 7.64 -24.14 4.70
CA GLY A 57 8.72 -24.38 5.67
C GLY A 57 9.86 -23.37 5.59
N LEU A 58 9.77 -22.35 4.72
CA LEU A 58 10.86 -21.41 4.43
C LEU A 58 11.04 -20.30 5.47
N ASN A 59 10.01 -20.05 6.28
CA ASN A 59 9.99 -19.04 7.34
C ASN A 59 9.01 -19.47 8.43
N ILE A 60 9.12 -18.88 9.63
CA ILE A 60 8.17 -19.14 10.71
C ILE A 60 6.85 -18.37 10.52
N ALA A 61 6.88 -17.28 9.75
CA ALA A 61 5.71 -16.47 9.47
C ALA A 61 4.61 -17.28 8.74
N GLY A 62 3.44 -17.41 9.39
CA GLY A 62 2.32 -18.21 8.93
C GLY A 62 2.27 -19.63 9.52
N ARG A 63 3.25 -20.04 10.34
CA ARG A 63 3.24 -21.32 11.08
C ARG A 63 2.70 -21.09 12.49
N ASP A 64 1.40 -20.90 12.59
CA ASP A 64 0.73 -20.49 13.82
C ASP A 64 0.76 -21.60 14.87
N ALA A 65 0.71 -22.87 14.45
CA ALA A 65 0.83 -23.99 15.37
C ALA A 65 2.27 -24.16 15.88
N LEU A 66 3.29 -24.00 15.02
CA LEU A 66 4.67 -24.00 15.49
C LEU A 66 4.95 -22.84 16.46
N ARG A 67 4.44 -21.64 16.16
CA ARG A 67 4.59 -20.48 17.07
C ARG A 67 3.97 -20.74 18.43
N ARG A 68 2.72 -21.23 18.46
CA ARG A 68 2.07 -21.63 19.72
C ARG A 68 2.86 -22.71 20.48
N LEU A 69 3.42 -23.69 19.78
CA LEU A 69 4.27 -24.71 20.40
C LEU A 69 5.49 -24.09 21.07
N ILE A 70 6.19 -23.19 20.37
CA ILE A 70 7.37 -22.50 20.93
C ILE A 70 6.96 -21.58 22.10
N ASP A 71 5.83 -20.86 21.99
CA ASP A 71 5.32 -19.99 23.05
C ASP A 71 4.93 -20.80 24.30
N ASP A 72 4.32 -21.97 24.14
CA ASP A 72 3.97 -22.87 25.26
C ASP A 72 5.22 -23.37 25.97
N VAL A 73 6.28 -23.70 25.22
CA VAL A 73 7.59 -24.08 25.77
C VAL A 73 8.24 -22.91 26.52
N GLN A 74 8.35 -21.73 25.89
CA GLN A 74 8.99 -20.56 26.49
C GLN A 74 8.23 -20.02 27.71
N GLY A 75 6.90 -20.08 27.65
CA GLY A 75 6.01 -19.66 28.73
C GLY A 75 5.91 -20.66 29.88
N GLY A 76 6.55 -21.84 29.78
CA GLY A 76 6.46 -22.90 30.80
C GLY A 76 5.06 -23.52 30.92
N LYS A 77 4.25 -23.44 29.86
CA LYS A 77 2.89 -24.01 29.78
C LYS A 77 2.86 -25.42 29.18
N ALA A 78 4.01 -25.91 28.72
CA ALA A 78 4.16 -27.23 28.16
C ALA A 78 4.02 -28.30 29.26
N ASP A 79 3.04 -29.19 29.12
CA ASP A 79 2.78 -30.34 29.99
C ASP A 79 3.39 -31.64 29.44
N TYR A 80 4.47 -31.51 28.67
CA TYR A 80 5.15 -32.57 27.93
C TYR A 80 6.67 -32.37 27.94
N ASP A 81 7.41 -33.47 27.90
CA ASP A 81 8.87 -33.53 28.00
C ASP A 81 9.54 -33.70 26.62
N ALA A 82 8.76 -34.00 25.58
CA ALA A 82 9.25 -34.25 24.24
C ALA A 82 8.36 -33.63 23.15
N ILE A 83 8.96 -33.35 22.00
CA ILE A 83 8.27 -32.93 20.78
C ILE A 83 8.59 -33.92 19.68
N LEU A 84 7.57 -34.58 19.12
CA LEU A 84 7.71 -35.52 18.03
C LEU A 84 7.41 -34.85 16.68
N VAL A 85 8.33 -35.00 15.74
CA VAL A 85 8.25 -34.43 14.40
C VAL A 85 8.58 -35.54 13.41
N TYR A 86 7.88 -35.60 12.28
CA TYR A 86 8.13 -36.65 11.29
C TYR A 86 9.58 -36.62 10.75
N ASP A 87 10.05 -35.48 10.24
CA ASP A 87 11.41 -35.30 9.73
C ASP A 87 11.93 -33.87 9.95
N ILE A 88 13.22 -33.62 9.68
CA ILE A 88 13.85 -32.29 9.81
C ILE A 88 13.15 -31.24 8.94
N SER A 89 12.61 -31.63 7.79
CA SER A 89 11.92 -30.69 6.91
C SER A 89 10.58 -30.20 7.44
N ARG A 90 9.91 -31.00 8.27
CA ARG A 90 8.68 -30.59 8.96
C ARG A 90 9.00 -29.58 10.04
N TRP A 91 10.09 -29.75 10.78
CA TRP A 91 10.56 -28.77 11.75
C TRP A 91 10.88 -27.42 11.10
N GLY A 92 11.66 -27.41 10.02
CA GLY A 92 11.82 -26.21 9.20
C GLY A 92 12.88 -26.34 8.12
N ARG A 93 12.64 -25.68 6.98
CA ARG A 93 13.60 -25.49 5.88
C ARG A 93 13.88 -24.01 5.72
N PHE A 94 14.24 -23.37 6.82
CA PHE A 94 14.48 -21.95 6.88
C PHE A 94 15.59 -21.55 5.89
N GLN A 95 15.53 -20.32 5.37
CA GLN A 95 16.59 -19.80 4.48
C GLN A 95 17.95 -19.75 5.20
N ASP A 96 17.91 -19.52 6.51
CA ASP A 96 19.03 -19.65 7.44
C ASP A 96 18.89 -20.97 8.23
N ALA A 97 19.87 -21.86 8.12
CA ALA A 97 19.84 -23.16 8.80
C ALA A 97 19.89 -23.00 10.34
N ASP A 98 20.42 -21.89 10.83
CA ASP A 98 20.55 -21.61 12.25
C ASP A 98 19.21 -21.27 12.90
N GLU A 99 18.22 -20.81 12.14
CA GLU A 99 16.85 -20.59 12.63
C GLU A 99 16.21 -21.91 13.10
N SER A 100 16.44 -23.00 12.35
CA SER A 100 16.01 -24.34 12.77
C SER A 100 16.71 -24.79 14.06
N ALA A 101 17.98 -24.42 14.22
CA ALA A 101 18.79 -24.75 15.38
C ALA A 101 18.31 -23.97 16.61
N TYR A 102 17.99 -22.70 16.43
CA TYR A 102 17.52 -21.79 17.46
C TYR A 102 16.22 -22.29 18.10
N TYR A 103 15.22 -22.70 17.32
CA TYR A 103 13.98 -23.24 17.88
C TYR A 103 14.18 -24.57 18.62
N GLU A 104 15.08 -25.44 18.14
CA GLU A 104 15.42 -26.68 18.85
C GLU A 104 16.17 -26.36 20.16
N PHE A 105 17.04 -25.35 20.14
CA PHE A 105 17.78 -24.88 21.30
C PHE A 105 16.85 -24.35 22.40
N ILE A 106 15.83 -23.54 22.04
CA ILE A 106 14.80 -23.04 22.98
C ILE A 106 14.11 -24.20 23.70
N CYS A 107 13.74 -25.25 22.96
CA CYS A 107 13.09 -26.42 23.54
C CYS A 107 14.02 -27.13 24.53
N ARG A 108 15.28 -27.34 24.12
CA ARG A 108 16.29 -28.02 24.94
C ARG A 108 16.64 -27.26 26.22
N GLU A 109 16.71 -25.93 26.20
CA GLU A 109 16.94 -25.12 27.41
C GLU A 109 15.86 -25.31 28.47
N ARG A 110 14.65 -25.69 28.07
CA ARG A 110 13.53 -26.01 28.96
C ARG A 110 13.39 -27.50 29.26
N GLY A 111 14.38 -28.31 28.88
CA GLY A 111 14.36 -29.76 29.09
C GLY A 111 13.46 -30.53 28.13
N ILE A 112 12.96 -29.88 27.06
CA ILE A 112 12.06 -30.50 26.08
C ILE A 112 12.84 -30.92 24.84
N HIS A 113 12.86 -32.22 24.57
CA HIS A 113 13.66 -32.80 23.49
C HIS A 113 12.85 -32.98 22.20
N VAL A 114 13.40 -32.53 21.06
CA VAL A 114 12.77 -32.70 19.74
C VAL A 114 13.23 -34.02 19.12
N HIS A 115 12.32 -34.93 18.78
CA HIS A 115 12.61 -36.21 18.14
C HIS A 115 12.13 -36.23 16.70
N TYR A 116 12.99 -36.70 15.79
CA TYR A 116 12.66 -36.86 14.37
C TYR A 116 12.34 -38.33 14.08
N CYS A 117 11.06 -38.66 13.90
CA CYS A 117 10.56 -40.04 13.89
C CYS A 117 11.00 -40.86 12.66
N ALA A 118 11.21 -40.22 11.52
CA ALA A 118 11.66 -40.86 10.28
C ALA A 118 13.19 -40.92 10.14
N GLU A 119 13.93 -40.36 11.10
CA GLU A 119 15.38 -40.32 11.07
C GLU A 119 15.98 -41.56 11.75
N GLN A 120 17.07 -42.10 11.18
CA GLN A 120 17.72 -43.33 11.67
C GLN A 120 18.68 -43.07 12.85
N PHE A 121 18.80 -41.83 13.32
CA PHE A 121 19.64 -41.45 14.45
C PHE A 121 18.78 -40.89 15.58
N ASP A 122 19.15 -41.20 16.81
CA ASP A 122 18.50 -40.62 17.98
C ASP A 122 19.00 -39.19 18.18
N ASN A 123 18.09 -38.27 18.51
CA ASN A 123 18.44 -36.91 18.91
C ASN A 123 18.95 -36.89 20.35
N ASP A 124 20.07 -37.56 20.58
CA ASP A 124 20.71 -37.75 21.89
C ASP A 124 21.73 -36.65 22.23
N GLY A 125 21.95 -35.72 21.31
CA GLY A 125 22.95 -34.66 21.46
C GLY A 125 24.40 -35.12 21.23
N SER A 126 24.62 -36.35 20.79
CA SER A 126 25.95 -36.86 20.43
C SER A 126 26.60 -36.02 19.32
N PHE A 127 27.93 -36.00 19.29
CA PHE A 127 28.67 -35.31 18.23
C PHE A 127 28.27 -35.80 16.83
N GLN A 128 28.08 -37.11 16.68
CA GLN A 128 27.65 -37.72 15.41
C GLN A 128 26.24 -37.27 15.01
N ALA A 129 25.27 -37.27 15.94
CA ALA A 129 23.92 -36.77 15.68
C ALA A 129 23.92 -35.27 15.31
N ASN A 130 24.71 -34.45 16.01
CA ASN A 130 24.80 -33.02 15.74
C ASN A 130 25.40 -32.72 14.35
N VAL A 131 26.45 -33.43 13.94
CA VAL A 131 27.02 -33.29 12.58
C VAL A 131 26.00 -33.69 11.52
N ILE A 132 25.34 -34.84 11.67
CA ILE A 132 24.34 -35.34 10.72
C ILE A 132 23.16 -34.34 10.60
N LYS A 133 22.68 -33.79 11.72
CA LYS A 133 21.62 -32.76 11.70
C LYS A 133 22.04 -31.51 10.94
N THR A 134 23.24 -30.98 11.20
CA THR A 134 23.73 -29.77 10.53
C THR A 134 23.81 -29.99 9.02
N VAL A 135 24.34 -31.14 8.59
CA VAL A 135 24.38 -31.53 7.17
C VAL A 135 22.97 -31.61 6.60
N LYS A 136 22.03 -32.29 7.27
CA LYS A 136 20.65 -32.43 6.77
C LYS A 136 19.89 -31.10 6.72
N ARG A 137 20.07 -30.21 7.69
CA ARG A 137 19.48 -28.86 7.67
C ARG A 137 20.00 -28.06 6.49
N MET A 138 21.31 -28.08 6.26
CA MET A 138 21.94 -27.43 5.11
C MET A 138 21.41 -28.03 3.79
N MET A 139 21.35 -29.35 3.67
CA MET A 139 20.82 -30.05 2.49
C MET A 139 19.35 -29.72 2.21
N ALA A 140 18.51 -29.58 3.24
CA ALA A 140 17.11 -29.24 3.06
C ALA A 140 16.91 -27.80 2.55
N GLY A 141 17.76 -26.87 3.00
CA GLY A 141 17.85 -25.51 2.46
C GLY A 141 18.35 -25.49 1.00
N GLU A 142 19.43 -26.21 0.73
CA GLU A 142 20.02 -26.33 -0.62
C GLU A 142 19.07 -26.98 -1.63
N TYR A 143 18.36 -28.05 -1.25
CA TYR A 143 17.34 -28.68 -2.09
C TYR A 143 16.28 -27.66 -2.55
N SER A 144 15.86 -26.75 -1.66
CA SER A 144 14.87 -25.72 -1.99
C SER A 144 15.44 -24.68 -2.98
N ARG A 145 16.73 -24.35 -2.86
CA ARG A 145 17.45 -23.46 -3.79
C ARG A 145 17.62 -24.11 -5.16
N GLU A 146 18.07 -25.36 -5.19
CA GLU A 146 18.27 -26.13 -6.43
C GLU A 146 16.93 -26.33 -7.16
N LEU A 147 15.87 -26.70 -6.43
CA LEU A 147 14.53 -26.83 -6.99
C LEU A 147 14.04 -25.51 -7.57
N SER A 148 14.24 -24.39 -6.87
CA SER A 148 13.86 -23.06 -7.38
C SER A 148 14.59 -22.73 -8.69
N THR A 149 15.86 -23.09 -8.82
CA THR A 149 16.65 -22.88 -10.03
C THR A 149 16.13 -23.75 -11.18
N LYS A 150 15.86 -25.03 -10.93
CA LYS A 150 15.30 -25.97 -11.93
C LYS A 150 13.91 -25.55 -12.40
N VAL A 151 13.02 -25.18 -11.48
CA VAL A 151 11.67 -24.68 -11.80
C VAL A 151 11.76 -23.42 -12.65
N PHE A 152 12.61 -22.46 -12.26
CA PHE A 152 12.82 -21.25 -13.04
C PHE A 152 13.29 -21.59 -14.46
N ALA A 153 14.34 -22.40 -14.62
CA ALA A 153 14.85 -22.82 -15.92
C ALA A 153 13.77 -23.52 -16.78
N GLY A 154 12.93 -24.36 -16.16
CA GLY A 154 11.78 -24.99 -16.83
C GLY A 154 10.75 -23.97 -17.32
N GLN A 155 10.40 -22.98 -16.49
CA GLN A 155 9.48 -21.89 -16.87
C GLN A 155 10.05 -21.05 -18.02
N CYS A 156 11.35 -20.73 -17.96
CA CYS A 156 12.06 -20.04 -19.03
C CYS A 156 11.97 -20.81 -20.36
N ARG A 157 12.23 -22.12 -20.33
CA ARG A 157 12.13 -22.99 -21.52
C ARG A 157 10.72 -22.99 -22.11
N LEU A 158 9.69 -23.06 -21.27
CA LEU A 158 8.30 -23.04 -21.72
C LEU A 158 7.93 -21.72 -22.41
N ILE A 159 8.40 -20.59 -21.89
CA ILE A 159 8.21 -19.28 -22.54
C ILE A 159 8.89 -19.25 -23.90
N THR A 160 10.13 -19.73 -24.01
CA THR A 160 10.87 -19.79 -25.28
C THR A 160 10.17 -20.68 -26.32
N MET A 161 9.44 -21.71 -25.87
CA MET A 161 8.59 -22.57 -26.71
C MET A 161 7.24 -21.93 -27.11
N GLY A 162 6.92 -20.74 -26.60
CA GLY A 162 5.66 -20.03 -26.89
C GLY A 162 4.56 -20.25 -25.87
N TYR A 163 4.78 -21.05 -24.82
CA TYR A 163 3.79 -21.28 -23.78
C TYR A 163 3.76 -20.16 -22.76
N ARG A 164 2.57 -19.86 -22.25
CA ARG A 164 2.31 -18.81 -21.27
C ARG A 164 2.55 -19.31 -19.85
N GLN A 165 3.47 -18.66 -19.13
CA GLN A 165 3.69 -18.91 -17.70
C GLN A 165 2.96 -17.88 -16.83
N GLY A 166 1.81 -18.27 -16.29
CA GLY A 166 1.04 -17.55 -15.27
C GLY A 166 0.47 -16.19 -15.71
N GLY A 167 -0.23 -15.52 -14.78
CA GLY A 167 -0.83 -14.20 -14.98
C GLY A 167 -2.10 -14.20 -15.85
N PRO A 168 -2.86 -13.09 -15.85
CA PRO A 168 -4.06 -12.95 -16.65
C PRO A 168 -3.76 -12.84 -18.15
N ALA A 169 -4.74 -13.19 -18.99
CA ALA A 169 -4.70 -12.92 -20.44
C ALA A 169 -4.71 -11.41 -20.71
N GLY A 170 -5.61 -10.70 -20.01
CA GLY A 170 -5.99 -9.30 -20.17
C GLY A 170 -6.95 -9.06 -21.33
N TYR A 171 -7.48 -7.84 -21.37
CA TYR A 171 -8.54 -7.43 -22.29
C TYR A 171 -8.23 -7.71 -23.76
N GLY A 172 -9.18 -8.31 -24.50
CA GLY A 172 -9.01 -8.69 -25.91
C GLY A 172 -8.26 -10.00 -26.14
N LEU A 173 -7.85 -10.71 -25.08
CA LEU A 173 -7.15 -11.99 -25.15
C LEU A 173 -7.80 -13.04 -24.24
N ARG A 174 -7.60 -14.33 -24.53
CA ARG A 174 -8.05 -15.46 -23.70
C ARG A 174 -6.92 -16.44 -23.45
N ARG A 175 -7.02 -17.15 -22.31
CA ARG A 175 -6.14 -18.29 -22.00
C ARG A 175 -6.73 -19.55 -22.62
N HIS A 176 -5.96 -20.25 -23.42
CA HIS A 176 -6.38 -21.50 -24.06
C HIS A 176 -5.47 -22.63 -23.57
N LEU A 177 -6.07 -23.68 -23.03
CA LEU A 177 -5.39 -24.91 -22.66
C LEU A 177 -5.10 -25.75 -23.91
N VAL A 178 -3.87 -26.22 -24.05
CA VAL A 178 -3.45 -27.15 -25.11
C VAL A 178 -2.76 -28.36 -24.48
N ASN A 179 -2.82 -29.51 -25.14
CA ASN A 179 -2.08 -30.71 -24.69
C ASN A 179 -0.59 -30.65 -25.10
N GLU A 180 0.15 -31.74 -24.86
CA GLU A 180 1.58 -31.83 -25.23
C GLU A 180 1.86 -31.76 -26.73
N ARG A 181 0.85 -32.04 -27.57
CA ARG A 181 0.92 -32.00 -29.03
C ARG A 181 0.45 -30.66 -29.62
N ASN A 182 0.19 -29.65 -28.78
CA ASN A 182 -0.41 -28.36 -29.16
C ASN A 182 -1.85 -28.44 -29.70
N GLU A 183 -2.56 -29.52 -29.40
CA GLU A 183 -3.98 -29.62 -29.77
C GLU A 183 -4.82 -28.82 -28.76
N PRO A 184 -5.75 -27.95 -29.23
CA PRO A 184 -6.60 -27.14 -28.36
C PRO A 184 -7.56 -28.01 -27.54
N LYS A 185 -7.73 -27.65 -26.27
CA LYS A 185 -8.65 -28.32 -25.34
C LYS A 185 -9.83 -27.41 -25.01
N THR A 186 -9.61 -26.48 -24.09
CA THR A 186 -10.66 -25.58 -23.58
C THR A 186 -10.08 -24.23 -23.21
N LEU A 187 -10.93 -23.20 -23.21
CA LEU A 187 -10.59 -21.90 -22.65
C LEU A 187 -10.57 -21.98 -21.12
N LEU A 188 -9.63 -21.26 -20.51
CA LEU A 188 -9.53 -21.14 -19.05
C LEU A 188 -10.10 -19.79 -18.62
N ALA A 189 -11.12 -19.82 -17.77
CA ALA A 189 -11.67 -18.64 -17.11
C ALA A 189 -10.68 -18.04 -16.10
N ALA A 190 -11.05 -16.88 -15.55
CA ALA A 190 -10.27 -16.24 -14.49
C ALA A 190 -10.21 -17.16 -13.26
N GLY A 191 -9.01 -17.39 -12.73
CA GLY A 191 -8.78 -18.28 -11.58
C GLY A 191 -8.62 -19.77 -11.94
N GLU A 192 -9.07 -20.21 -13.11
CA GLU A 192 -8.92 -21.60 -13.53
C GLU A 192 -7.47 -21.96 -13.85
N GLN A 193 -7.12 -23.20 -13.49
CA GLN A 193 -5.79 -23.75 -13.62
C GLN A 193 -5.82 -25.05 -14.43
N LYS A 194 -4.69 -25.39 -15.04
CA LYS A 194 -4.55 -26.68 -15.72
C LYS A 194 -4.59 -27.82 -14.70
N SER A 195 -5.33 -28.88 -15.01
CA SER A 195 -5.43 -30.06 -14.15
C SER A 195 -4.22 -30.99 -14.31
N LEU A 196 -3.69 -31.11 -15.53
CA LEU A 196 -2.54 -31.96 -15.83
C LEU A 196 -1.26 -31.13 -15.92
N GLN A 197 -0.17 -31.65 -15.36
CA GLN A 197 1.14 -30.99 -15.46
C GLN A 197 1.66 -30.95 -16.90
N THR A 198 1.28 -31.92 -17.72
CA THR A 198 1.62 -32.07 -19.14
C THR A 198 0.92 -31.05 -20.04
N ASP A 199 -0.26 -30.58 -19.66
CA ASP A 199 -0.95 -29.53 -20.40
C ASP A 199 -0.18 -28.19 -20.35
N ARG A 200 -0.38 -27.38 -21.38
CA ARG A 200 0.22 -26.05 -21.57
C ARG A 200 -0.87 -25.02 -21.78
N VAL A 201 -0.51 -23.75 -21.60
CA VAL A 201 -1.43 -22.62 -21.83
C VAL A 201 -0.82 -21.72 -22.88
N ILE A 202 -1.63 -21.30 -23.84
CA ILE A 202 -1.29 -20.24 -24.79
C ILE A 202 -2.27 -19.08 -24.64
N LEU A 203 -1.95 -17.94 -25.26
CA LEU A 203 -2.91 -16.86 -25.43
C LEU A 203 -3.51 -16.94 -26.84
N VAL A 204 -4.78 -16.61 -26.95
CA VAL A 204 -5.50 -16.50 -28.22
C VAL A 204 -6.32 -15.21 -28.23
N PRO A 205 -6.67 -14.67 -29.41
CA PRO A 205 -7.58 -13.54 -29.50
C PRO A 205 -8.91 -13.79 -28.77
N GLY A 206 -9.44 -12.75 -28.14
CA GLY A 206 -10.72 -12.79 -27.43
C GLY A 206 -11.91 -12.46 -28.33
N PRO A 207 -13.04 -12.00 -27.75
CA PRO A 207 -14.19 -11.53 -28.51
C PRO A 207 -13.85 -10.34 -29.42
N ASP A 208 -14.45 -10.30 -30.60
CA ASP A 208 -14.20 -9.27 -31.63
C ASP A 208 -14.38 -7.84 -31.10
N ILE A 209 -15.39 -7.62 -30.24
CA ILE A 209 -15.65 -6.31 -29.63
C ILE A 209 -14.48 -5.84 -28.75
N GLU A 210 -13.85 -6.76 -28.00
CA GLU A 210 -12.69 -6.44 -27.16
C GLU A 210 -11.46 -6.19 -28.03
N ILE A 211 -11.26 -7.00 -29.06
CA ILE A 211 -10.17 -6.86 -30.02
C ILE A 211 -10.24 -5.49 -30.73
N GLU A 212 -11.41 -5.12 -31.24
CA GLU A 212 -11.58 -3.84 -31.92
C GLU A 212 -11.43 -2.67 -30.95
N THR A 213 -11.86 -2.83 -29.70
CA THR A 213 -11.61 -1.82 -28.66
C THR A 213 -10.11 -1.64 -28.40
N VAL A 214 -9.32 -2.72 -28.34
CA VAL A 214 -7.84 -2.61 -28.21
C VAL A 214 -7.25 -1.89 -29.43
N ARG A 215 -7.63 -2.27 -30.65
CA ARG A 215 -7.17 -1.61 -31.88
C ARG A 215 -7.52 -0.13 -31.89
N ARG A 216 -8.74 0.21 -31.45
CA ARG A 216 -9.21 1.59 -31.30
C ARG A 216 -8.39 2.37 -30.28
N ILE A 217 -8.04 1.78 -29.13
CA ILE A 217 -7.14 2.41 -28.14
C ILE A 217 -5.80 2.78 -28.78
N TYR A 218 -5.20 1.88 -29.56
CA TYR A 218 -3.94 2.17 -30.25
C TYR A 218 -4.10 3.25 -31.32
N ARG A 219 -5.17 3.22 -32.13
CA ARG A 219 -5.46 4.28 -33.11
C ARG A 219 -5.64 5.64 -32.44
N TRP A 220 -6.46 5.74 -31.39
CA TRP A 220 -6.66 6.97 -30.63
C TRP A 220 -5.37 7.52 -30.01
N PHE A 221 -4.51 6.63 -29.52
CA PHE A 221 -3.26 7.03 -28.90
C PHE A 221 -2.21 7.48 -29.92
N VAL A 222 -2.06 6.75 -31.03
CA VAL A 222 -1.00 6.98 -32.02
C VAL A 222 -1.40 7.98 -33.08
N LEU A 223 -2.60 7.87 -33.65
CA LEU A 223 -3.05 8.68 -34.79
C LEU A 223 -3.77 9.96 -34.34
N GLU A 224 -4.54 9.89 -33.26
CA GLU A 224 -5.28 11.05 -32.71
C GLU A 224 -4.56 11.71 -31.52
N HIS A 225 -3.39 11.20 -31.14
CA HIS A 225 -2.56 11.71 -30.04
C HIS A 225 -3.23 11.86 -28.66
N ARG A 226 -4.38 11.22 -28.45
CA ARG A 226 -5.13 11.29 -27.20
C ARG A 226 -4.30 10.77 -26.02
N SER A 227 -4.43 11.40 -24.87
CA SER A 227 -3.82 10.92 -23.63
C SER A 227 -4.48 9.63 -23.14
N GLU A 228 -3.76 8.83 -22.35
CA GLU A 228 -4.33 7.61 -21.76
C GLU A 228 -5.55 7.90 -20.87
N ARG A 229 -5.67 9.13 -20.33
CA ARG A 229 -6.81 9.57 -19.52
C ARG A 229 -8.02 9.90 -20.38
N GLU A 230 -7.85 10.62 -21.49
CA GLU A 230 -8.94 10.93 -22.42
C GLU A 230 -9.51 9.67 -23.05
N ILE A 231 -8.65 8.72 -23.42
CA ILE A 231 -9.05 7.40 -23.91
C ILE A 231 -9.91 6.68 -22.86
N ALA A 232 -9.46 6.64 -21.60
CA ALA A 232 -10.24 6.00 -20.53
C ALA A 232 -11.60 6.68 -20.31
N THR A 233 -11.65 8.01 -20.31
CA THR A 233 -12.90 8.77 -20.18
C THR A 233 -13.85 8.50 -21.35
N ALA A 234 -13.35 8.45 -22.58
CA ALA A 234 -14.16 8.17 -23.76
C ALA A 234 -14.76 6.75 -23.71
N LEU A 235 -13.94 5.73 -23.38
CA LEU A 235 -14.41 4.35 -23.24
C LEU A 235 -15.51 4.21 -22.17
N ASN A 236 -15.33 4.88 -21.02
CA ASN A 236 -16.34 4.90 -19.96
C ASN A 236 -17.62 5.64 -20.39
N GLY A 237 -17.49 6.75 -21.11
CA GLY A 237 -18.64 7.51 -21.62
C GLY A 237 -19.48 6.73 -22.64
N GLU A 238 -18.84 5.81 -23.37
CA GLU A 238 -19.51 4.88 -24.31
C GLU A 238 -20.04 3.61 -23.63
N GLY A 239 -19.87 3.44 -22.31
CA GLY A 239 -20.37 2.29 -21.57
C GLY A 239 -19.52 1.02 -21.67
N PHE A 240 -18.30 1.09 -22.22
CA PHE A 240 -17.39 -0.06 -22.23
C PHE A 240 -16.84 -0.34 -20.83
N VAL A 241 -16.69 -1.62 -20.51
CA VAL A 241 -16.06 -2.10 -19.27
C VAL A 241 -14.87 -2.99 -19.59
N THR A 242 -13.95 -3.12 -18.63
CA THR A 242 -12.78 -4.02 -18.74
C THR A 242 -13.19 -5.49 -18.61
N ASP A 243 -12.25 -6.41 -18.84
CA ASP A 243 -12.41 -7.86 -18.73
C ASP A 243 -12.77 -8.33 -17.30
N LEU A 244 -12.65 -7.44 -16.32
CA LEU A 244 -13.02 -7.63 -14.93
C LEU A 244 -14.33 -6.92 -14.55
N GLY A 245 -15.08 -6.39 -15.52
CA GLY A 245 -16.32 -5.64 -15.29
C GLY A 245 -16.10 -4.29 -14.60
N LYS A 246 -14.89 -3.73 -14.65
CA LYS A 246 -14.54 -2.44 -14.03
C LYS A 246 -14.45 -1.33 -15.06
N SER A 247 -14.65 -0.09 -14.63
CA SER A 247 -14.42 1.11 -15.44
C SER A 247 -12.96 1.22 -15.90
N TRP A 248 -12.78 1.80 -17.06
CA TRP A 248 -11.47 2.10 -17.64
C TRP A 248 -10.75 3.16 -16.82
N THR A 249 -9.46 2.93 -16.60
CA THR A 249 -8.57 3.89 -15.95
C THR A 249 -7.36 4.16 -16.83
N ARG A 250 -6.73 5.32 -16.61
CA ARG A 250 -5.46 5.69 -17.25
C ARG A 250 -4.40 4.58 -17.13
N SER A 251 -4.33 3.90 -15.99
CA SER A 251 -3.38 2.81 -15.75
C SER A 251 -3.66 1.56 -16.59
N VAL A 252 -4.94 1.20 -16.76
CA VAL A 252 -5.34 0.06 -17.59
C VAL A 252 -5.03 0.35 -19.06
N VAL A 253 -5.37 1.54 -19.56
CA VAL A 253 -5.04 1.96 -20.93
C VAL A 253 -3.52 1.93 -21.15
N ARG A 254 -2.74 2.47 -20.21
CA ARG A 254 -1.26 2.41 -20.28
C ARG A 254 -0.73 0.97 -20.29
N GLN A 255 -1.33 0.07 -19.52
CA GLN A 255 -0.95 -1.34 -19.51
C GLN A 255 -1.27 -2.02 -20.85
N ILE A 256 -2.34 -1.61 -21.54
CA ILE A 256 -2.62 -2.07 -22.90
C ILE A 256 -1.51 -1.61 -23.84
N LEU A 257 -1.29 -0.29 -23.90
CA LEU A 257 -0.34 0.32 -24.84
C LEU A 257 1.10 -0.17 -24.68
N SER A 258 1.54 -0.54 -23.46
CA SER A 258 2.93 -0.91 -23.15
C SER A 258 3.25 -2.41 -23.21
N ASN A 259 2.25 -3.29 -23.34
CA ASN A 259 2.47 -4.72 -23.17
C ASN A 259 2.61 -5.46 -24.49
N GLU A 260 3.80 -6.01 -24.77
CA GLU A 260 4.12 -6.74 -26.00
C GLU A 260 3.21 -7.95 -26.32
N LYS A 261 2.40 -8.42 -25.37
CA LYS A 261 1.41 -9.48 -25.64
C LYS A 261 0.40 -9.09 -26.75
N TYR A 262 0.14 -7.81 -26.96
CA TYR A 262 -0.81 -7.37 -27.98
C TYR A 262 -0.27 -7.52 -29.41
N ILE A 263 1.05 -7.64 -29.56
CA ILE A 263 1.73 -7.97 -30.81
C ILE A 263 2.13 -9.46 -30.87
N GLY A 264 1.53 -10.30 -30.01
CA GLY A 264 1.76 -11.75 -30.02
C GLY A 264 3.00 -12.23 -29.27
N ASN A 265 3.69 -11.36 -28.53
CA ASN A 265 4.92 -11.75 -27.82
C ASN A 265 4.62 -12.27 -26.41
N ASN A 266 5.33 -13.34 -26.00
CA ASN A 266 5.40 -13.73 -24.60
C ASN A 266 6.63 -13.12 -23.94
N VAL A 267 6.42 -12.39 -22.85
CA VAL A 267 7.49 -11.79 -22.04
C VAL A 267 7.40 -12.30 -20.61
N TYR A 268 8.49 -12.86 -20.11
CA TYR A 268 8.61 -13.40 -18.76
C TYR A 268 9.77 -12.79 -18.00
N ASN A 269 9.78 -13.01 -16.68
CA ASN A 269 10.83 -12.54 -15.78
C ASN A 269 10.96 -11.01 -15.72
N ARG A 270 9.86 -10.26 -15.89
CA ARG A 270 9.83 -8.80 -15.60
C ARG A 270 10.02 -8.49 -14.12
N VAL A 271 9.56 -9.41 -13.27
CA VAL A 271 9.61 -9.33 -11.81
C VAL A 271 9.96 -10.72 -11.29
N SER A 272 10.83 -10.81 -10.29
CA SER A 272 11.14 -12.05 -9.60
C SER A 272 10.83 -11.97 -8.11
N PHE A 273 10.35 -13.08 -7.55
CA PHE A 273 10.07 -13.25 -6.12
C PHE A 273 10.41 -14.70 -5.76
N LYS A 274 11.67 -14.95 -5.37
CA LYS A 274 12.20 -16.30 -5.15
C LYS A 274 12.33 -16.57 -3.65
N LEU A 275 11.87 -17.74 -3.20
CA LEU A 275 12.05 -18.24 -1.83
C LEU A 275 11.63 -17.23 -0.74
N LYS A 276 10.51 -16.52 -0.96
CA LYS A 276 9.98 -15.47 -0.06
C LYS A 276 10.94 -14.29 0.20
N LYS A 277 12.00 -14.15 -0.59
CA LYS A 277 12.86 -12.94 -0.60
C LYS A 277 12.12 -11.75 -1.18
N GLN A 278 12.65 -10.54 -1.01
CA GLN A 278 12.05 -9.33 -1.56
C GLN A 278 11.78 -9.42 -3.06
N ARG A 279 10.67 -8.80 -3.48
CA ARG A 279 10.26 -8.71 -4.88
C ARG A 279 11.21 -7.76 -5.62
N VAL A 280 11.84 -8.26 -6.69
CA VAL A 280 12.78 -7.49 -7.51
C VAL A 280 12.15 -7.23 -8.88
N VAL A 281 12.23 -5.98 -9.35
CA VAL A 281 11.92 -5.62 -10.75
C VAL A 281 13.19 -5.85 -11.55
N ASN A 282 13.13 -6.76 -12.53
CA ASN A 282 14.33 -7.15 -13.27
C ASN A 282 14.55 -6.23 -14.48
N PRO A 283 15.81 -5.91 -14.82
CA PRO A 283 16.14 -5.16 -16.02
C PRO A 283 15.80 -5.94 -17.30
N SER A 284 15.67 -5.22 -18.42
CA SER A 284 15.10 -5.72 -19.68
C SER A 284 15.96 -6.75 -20.41
N ASP A 285 17.25 -6.84 -20.09
CA ASP A 285 18.22 -7.84 -20.54
C ASP A 285 17.98 -9.22 -19.90
N MET A 286 17.43 -9.23 -18.68
CA MET A 286 17.01 -10.47 -18.00
C MET A 286 15.62 -10.96 -18.43
N TRP A 287 14.91 -10.22 -19.27
CA TRP A 287 13.57 -10.59 -19.73
C TRP A 287 13.67 -11.68 -20.80
N ILE A 288 12.88 -12.72 -20.61
CA ILE A 288 12.83 -13.83 -21.55
C ILE A 288 11.65 -13.56 -22.48
N ARG A 289 11.96 -13.44 -23.77
CA ARG A 289 11.00 -13.07 -24.80
C ARG A 289 10.88 -14.18 -25.83
N ARG A 290 9.65 -14.51 -26.21
CA ARG A 290 9.35 -15.25 -27.44
C ARG A 290 8.50 -14.37 -28.34
N ILE A 291 9.08 -13.99 -29.46
CA ILE A 291 8.42 -13.19 -30.50
C ILE A 291 7.43 -14.08 -31.26
N GLY A 292 6.23 -13.56 -31.54
CA GLY A 292 5.20 -14.28 -32.30
C GLY A 292 4.81 -15.62 -31.64
N ALA A 293 4.65 -15.62 -30.31
CA ALA A 293 4.22 -16.79 -29.56
C ALA A 293 2.76 -17.17 -29.83
N PHE A 294 1.93 -16.21 -30.23
CA PHE A 294 0.53 -16.39 -30.60
C PHE A 294 0.07 -15.27 -31.55
N GLU A 295 -1.15 -15.41 -32.08
CA GLU A 295 -1.74 -14.45 -33.01
C GLU A 295 -1.83 -13.03 -32.39
N SER A 296 -1.30 -12.05 -33.10
CA SER A 296 -1.32 -10.65 -32.68
C SER A 296 -2.68 -10.02 -32.92
N ILE A 297 -3.11 -9.15 -32.00
CA ILE A 297 -4.34 -8.36 -32.19
C ILE A 297 -4.06 -6.92 -32.61
N VAL A 298 -2.81 -6.47 -32.45
CA VAL A 298 -2.29 -5.16 -32.85
C VAL A 298 -1.11 -5.35 -33.80
N ASP A 299 -1.03 -4.48 -34.80
CA ASP A 299 0.10 -4.41 -35.72
C ASP A 299 1.40 -4.01 -34.99
N PRO A 300 2.54 -4.68 -35.23
CA PRO A 300 3.82 -4.34 -34.61
C PRO A 300 4.24 -2.88 -34.82
N GLY A 301 4.03 -2.31 -36.01
CA GLY A 301 4.38 -0.91 -36.28
C GLY A 301 3.56 0.07 -35.45
N LEU A 302 2.26 -0.20 -35.27
CA LEU A 302 1.40 0.60 -34.39
C LEU A 302 1.83 0.50 -32.92
N PHE A 303 2.30 -0.67 -32.48
CA PHE A 303 2.84 -0.85 -31.13
C PHE A 303 4.15 -0.09 -30.92
N GLU A 304 5.07 -0.15 -31.88
CA GLU A 304 6.35 0.56 -31.86
C GLU A 304 6.14 2.07 -31.81
N ALA A 305 5.24 2.60 -32.66
CA ALA A 305 4.85 4.02 -32.62
C ALA A 305 4.31 4.42 -31.22
N ALA A 306 3.47 3.58 -30.62
CA ALA A 306 2.99 3.81 -29.25
C ALA A 306 4.13 3.78 -28.22
N GLN A 307 5.13 2.89 -28.35
CA GLN A 307 6.28 2.89 -27.45
C GLN A 307 7.13 4.15 -27.60
N THR A 308 7.33 4.64 -28.82
CA THR A 308 8.07 5.89 -29.08
C THR A 308 7.37 7.07 -28.40
N ILE A 309 6.06 7.24 -28.60
CA ILE A 309 5.27 8.28 -27.94
C ILE A 309 5.35 8.14 -26.42
N LEU A 310 5.24 6.92 -25.89
CA LEU A 310 5.35 6.67 -24.45
C LEU A 310 6.75 7.00 -23.90
N ALA A 311 7.81 6.72 -24.66
CA ALA A 311 9.19 7.00 -24.29
C ALA A 311 9.49 8.51 -24.32
N GLU A 312 9.00 9.22 -25.35
CA GLU A 312 9.08 10.67 -25.46
C GLU A 312 8.35 11.36 -24.30
N ARG A 313 7.11 10.93 -24.00
CA ARG A 313 6.34 11.42 -22.84
C ARG A 313 6.95 11.00 -21.50
N ALA A 314 7.67 9.89 -21.45
CA ALA A 314 8.36 9.39 -20.26
C ALA A 314 9.77 9.97 -20.09
N ARG A 315 10.26 10.80 -21.02
CA ARG A 315 11.51 11.54 -20.89
C ARG A 315 11.39 12.38 -19.62
N ARG A 316 12.01 11.87 -18.54
CA ARG A 316 12.06 12.59 -17.26
C ARG A 316 12.92 13.81 -17.51
N PHE A 317 12.28 14.95 -17.66
CA PHE A 317 12.97 16.22 -17.58
C PHE A 317 13.67 16.29 -16.23
N SER A 318 14.99 16.47 -16.26
CA SER A 318 15.73 16.87 -15.08
C SER A 318 15.26 18.25 -14.63
N ASP A 319 15.60 18.64 -13.41
CA ASP A 319 15.25 19.97 -12.91
C ASP A 319 15.86 21.05 -13.80
N SER A 320 17.09 20.82 -14.31
CA SER A 320 17.72 21.69 -15.31
C SER A 320 16.95 21.74 -16.62
N ASP A 321 16.49 20.60 -17.17
CA ASP A 321 15.75 20.60 -18.44
C ASP A 321 14.45 21.41 -18.32
N LEU A 322 13.72 21.21 -17.22
CA LEU A 322 12.49 21.95 -16.94
C LEU A 322 12.72 23.46 -16.86
N LEU A 323 13.78 23.89 -16.17
CA LEU A 323 14.12 25.30 -16.02
C LEU A 323 14.60 25.91 -17.35
N THR A 324 15.39 25.18 -18.14
CA THR A 324 15.80 25.61 -19.49
C THR A 324 14.58 25.83 -20.38
N MET A 325 13.63 24.89 -20.40
CA MET A 325 12.40 25.02 -21.17
C MET A 325 11.56 26.24 -20.75
N LEU A 326 11.49 26.58 -19.46
CA LEU A 326 10.82 27.81 -19.00
C LEU A 326 11.59 29.07 -19.42
N SER A 327 12.92 29.05 -19.38
CA SER A 327 13.77 30.17 -19.79
C SER A 327 13.66 30.44 -21.28
N ASP A 328 13.61 29.39 -22.09
CA ASP A 328 13.42 29.48 -23.54
C ASP A 328 12.03 30.04 -23.87
N LEU A 329 10.99 29.54 -23.19
CA LEU A 329 9.63 30.05 -23.34
C LEU A 329 9.52 31.53 -22.94
N LEU A 330 10.19 31.94 -21.86
CA LEU A 330 10.26 33.33 -21.43
C LEU A 330 10.94 34.20 -22.50
N SER A 331 12.04 33.73 -23.06
CA SER A 331 12.77 34.43 -24.12
C SER A 331 11.92 34.59 -25.38
N ALA A 332 11.12 33.59 -25.73
CA ALA A 332 10.26 33.61 -26.91
C ALA A 332 8.99 34.45 -26.75
N LYS A 333 8.38 34.49 -25.55
CA LYS A 333 7.06 35.11 -25.31
C LYS A 333 7.13 36.41 -24.49
N GLY A 334 8.27 36.72 -23.88
CA GLY A 334 8.50 37.89 -23.03
C GLY A 334 7.79 37.84 -21.66
N VAL A 335 6.75 37.03 -21.52
CA VAL A 335 6.00 36.82 -20.27
C VAL A 335 5.68 35.35 -20.07
N LEU A 336 5.59 34.92 -18.81
CA LEU A 336 5.16 33.58 -18.43
C LEU A 336 3.87 33.65 -17.61
N SER A 337 2.94 32.76 -17.94
CA SER A 337 1.76 32.49 -17.13
C SER A 337 1.49 30.99 -17.15
N GLY A 338 0.67 30.51 -16.22
CA GLY A 338 0.28 29.11 -16.23
C GLY A 338 -0.44 28.70 -17.52
N MET A 339 -1.30 29.57 -18.03
CA MET A 339 -2.02 29.34 -19.30
C MET A 339 -1.05 29.27 -20.49
N ILE A 340 -0.06 30.16 -20.56
CA ILE A 340 0.94 30.15 -21.65
C ILE A 340 1.76 28.85 -21.63
N ILE A 341 2.09 28.33 -20.44
CA ILE A 341 2.81 27.04 -20.32
C ILE A 341 1.93 25.89 -20.79
N ASP A 342 0.68 25.84 -20.36
CA ASP A 342 -0.25 24.75 -20.68
C ASP A 342 -0.74 24.78 -22.15
N GLU A 343 -0.66 25.92 -22.84
CA GLU A 343 -0.98 26.07 -24.27
C GLU A 343 0.13 25.57 -25.22
N VAL A 344 1.35 25.37 -24.72
CA VAL A 344 2.47 24.89 -25.54
C VAL A 344 2.56 23.37 -25.44
N GLU A 345 2.22 22.68 -26.53
CA GLU A 345 2.13 21.22 -26.60
C GLU A 345 3.44 20.49 -26.23
N SER A 346 4.59 21.10 -26.50
CA SER A 346 5.91 20.56 -26.17
C SER A 346 6.34 20.82 -24.72
N MET A 347 5.57 21.57 -23.94
CA MET A 347 5.88 21.92 -22.55
C MET A 347 5.25 20.93 -21.56
N PRO A 348 5.96 20.60 -20.46
CA PRO A 348 5.34 19.97 -19.31
C PRO A 348 4.25 20.87 -18.71
N SER A 349 3.13 20.27 -18.29
CA SER A 349 2.04 21.04 -17.68
C SER A 349 2.50 21.87 -16.47
N THR A 350 1.79 22.96 -16.18
CA THR A 350 1.99 23.76 -14.97
C THR A 350 1.92 22.94 -13.69
N ALA A 351 1.12 21.88 -13.66
CA ALA A 351 1.05 20.94 -12.55
C ALA A 351 2.37 20.19 -12.33
N ALA A 352 3.06 19.82 -13.41
CA ALA A 352 4.38 19.16 -13.33
C ALA A 352 5.42 20.10 -12.71
N TYR A 353 5.46 21.36 -13.13
CA TYR A 353 6.33 22.40 -12.55
C TYR A 353 6.02 22.66 -11.07
N ARG A 354 4.74 22.77 -10.69
CA ARG A 354 4.34 22.93 -9.28
C ARG A 354 4.76 21.74 -8.42
N HIS A 355 4.55 20.53 -8.91
CA HIS A 355 4.92 19.33 -8.18
C HIS A 355 6.44 19.22 -8.02
N ARG A 356 7.22 19.58 -9.05
CA ARG A 356 8.68 19.43 -9.03
C ARG A 356 9.39 20.49 -8.19
N PHE A 357 8.97 21.75 -8.32
CA PHE A 357 9.61 22.89 -7.65
C PHE A 357 8.80 23.41 -6.44
N GLY A 358 7.77 22.69 -6.01
CA GLY A 358 6.86 23.06 -4.92
C GLY A 358 5.85 24.15 -5.28
N SER A 359 6.21 25.10 -6.15
CA SER A 359 5.28 26.08 -6.70
C SER A 359 5.74 26.63 -8.05
N LEU A 360 4.81 27.16 -8.83
CA LEU A 360 5.12 27.77 -10.13
C LEU A 360 5.94 29.06 -9.96
N LEU A 361 5.69 29.82 -8.90
CA LEU A 361 6.46 31.03 -8.57
C LEU A 361 7.92 30.68 -8.26
N ARG A 362 8.17 29.57 -7.54
CA ARG A 362 9.53 29.10 -7.27
C ARG A 362 10.26 28.67 -8.54
N ALA A 363 9.55 28.03 -9.47
CA ALA A 363 10.12 27.74 -10.79
C ALA A 363 10.49 29.02 -11.56
N TYR A 364 9.65 30.07 -11.51
CA TYR A 364 9.95 31.37 -12.12
C TYR A 364 11.16 32.07 -11.46
N GLN A 365 11.26 32.05 -10.14
CA GLN A 365 12.40 32.62 -9.42
C GLN A 365 13.72 31.94 -9.80
N LEU A 366 13.71 30.61 -9.98
CA LEU A 366 14.89 29.85 -10.37
C LEU A 366 15.42 30.20 -11.78
N ILE A 367 14.58 30.79 -12.64
CA ILE A 367 14.98 31.32 -13.96
C ILE A 367 15.11 32.85 -13.97
N GLY A 368 15.08 33.51 -12.80
CA GLY A 368 15.19 34.97 -12.69
C GLY A 368 13.95 35.75 -13.15
N TYR A 369 12.80 35.10 -13.33
CA TYR A 369 11.55 35.75 -13.73
C TYR A 369 10.69 36.14 -12.52
N THR A 370 10.31 37.42 -12.46
CA THR A 370 9.38 37.93 -11.43
C THR A 370 8.10 38.43 -12.10
N PRO A 371 6.96 37.73 -11.97
CA PRO A 371 5.70 38.12 -12.61
C PRO A 371 5.17 39.45 -12.06
N ASN A 372 4.71 40.33 -12.95
CA ASN A 372 4.31 41.70 -12.58
C ASN A 372 2.87 41.83 -12.03
N ARG A 373 2.08 40.74 -12.02
CA ARG A 373 0.72 40.72 -11.45
C ARG A 373 0.39 39.39 -10.76
N ASP A 374 -0.09 39.54 -9.52
CA ASP A 374 -0.94 38.63 -8.73
C ASP A 374 -0.34 37.35 -8.07
N PHE A 375 0.47 37.53 -7.01
CA PHE A 375 0.83 36.45 -6.05
C PHE A 375 0.61 36.80 -4.57
N ARG A 376 -0.08 37.90 -4.24
CA ARG A 376 -0.32 38.30 -2.83
C ARG A 376 -0.98 37.19 -2.01
N TYR A 377 -1.83 36.36 -2.62
CA TYR A 377 -2.52 35.27 -1.94
C TYR A 377 -1.60 34.20 -1.33
N VAL A 378 -0.47 33.87 -1.97
CA VAL A 378 0.43 32.82 -1.48
C VAL A 378 1.18 33.30 -0.24
N GLU A 379 1.64 34.55 -0.24
CA GLU A 379 2.26 35.18 0.93
C GLU A 379 1.23 35.35 2.05
N THR A 380 0.01 35.84 1.75
CA THR A 380 -1.07 35.93 2.74
C THR A 380 -1.38 34.57 3.39
N ASN A 381 -1.44 33.47 2.63
CA ASN A 381 -1.65 32.13 3.21
C ASN A 381 -0.48 31.62 4.06
N ARG A 382 0.75 32.01 3.73
CA ARG A 382 1.92 31.71 4.55
C ARG A 382 1.83 32.47 5.88
N GLN A 383 1.51 33.75 5.82
CA GLN A 383 1.32 34.59 7.01
C GLN A 383 0.17 34.08 7.90
N LEU A 384 -0.97 33.70 7.33
CA LEU A 384 -2.09 33.11 8.10
C LEU A 384 -1.67 31.84 8.87
N ARG A 385 -0.80 31.01 8.29
CA ARG A 385 -0.27 29.81 8.96
C ARG A 385 0.71 30.13 10.09
N LEU A 386 1.42 31.25 10.00
CA LEU A 386 2.29 31.74 11.07
C LEU A 386 1.48 32.39 12.20
N MET A 387 0.39 33.09 11.87
CA MET A 387 -0.48 33.75 12.84
C MET A 387 -1.36 32.77 13.62
N HIS A 388 -1.73 31.63 13.04
CA HIS A 388 -2.67 30.70 13.69
C HIS A 388 -2.18 30.19 15.07
N PRO A 389 -0.94 29.69 15.22
CA PRO A 389 -0.42 29.32 16.54
C PRO A 389 -0.40 30.47 17.54
N GLU A 390 -0.09 31.70 17.09
CA GLU A 390 -0.02 32.89 17.96
C GLU A 390 -1.41 33.31 18.47
N VAL A 391 -2.43 33.26 17.60
CA VAL A 391 -3.82 33.54 17.95
C VAL A 391 -4.37 32.48 18.91
N VAL A 392 -4.06 31.20 18.67
CA VAL A 392 -4.44 30.11 19.58
C VAL A 392 -3.77 30.31 20.95
N ALA A 393 -2.47 30.55 20.99
CA ALA A 393 -1.73 30.72 22.24
C ALA A 393 -2.22 31.94 23.05
N SER A 394 -2.50 33.06 22.40
CA SER A 394 -3.02 34.26 23.08
C SER A 394 -4.45 34.06 23.59
N THR A 395 -5.29 33.33 22.86
CA THR A 395 -6.65 32.98 23.30
C THR A 395 -6.60 32.03 24.50
N VAL A 396 -5.76 30.99 24.46
CA VAL A 396 -5.56 30.05 25.58
C VAL A 396 -5.13 30.81 26.84
N LEU A 397 -4.11 31.67 26.73
CA LEU A 397 -3.61 32.47 27.84
C LEU A 397 -4.71 33.37 28.45
N GLY A 398 -5.55 33.98 27.60
CA GLY A 398 -6.67 34.80 28.05
C GLY A 398 -7.73 34.03 28.83
N ILE A 399 -8.04 32.80 28.38
CA ILE A 399 -8.97 31.90 29.07
C ILE A 399 -8.38 31.41 30.41
N GLU A 400 -7.09 31.08 30.43
CA GLU A 400 -6.42 30.66 31.66
C GLU A 400 -6.34 31.76 32.72
N THR A 401 -6.16 33.01 32.28
CA THR A 401 -6.11 34.19 33.17
C THR A 401 -7.44 34.42 33.90
N VAL A 402 -8.57 33.99 33.35
CA VAL A 402 -9.89 34.07 34.02
C VAL A 402 -10.22 32.84 34.88
N GLY A 403 -9.21 32.00 35.16
CA GLY A 403 -9.30 30.87 36.09
C GLY A 403 -9.86 29.58 35.47
N ALA A 404 -9.93 29.49 34.14
CA ALA A 404 -10.32 28.27 33.43
C ALA A 404 -9.08 27.45 33.00
N HIS A 405 -9.23 26.15 32.81
CA HIS A 405 -8.19 25.28 32.27
C HIS A 405 -8.49 24.95 30.80
N VAL A 406 -7.48 24.97 29.92
CA VAL A 406 -7.64 24.67 28.50
C VAL A 406 -6.71 23.55 28.08
N SER A 407 -7.25 22.55 27.38
CA SER A 407 -6.47 21.54 26.66
C SER A 407 -6.70 21.66 25.16
N VAL A 408 -5.63 21.60 24.36
CA VAL A 408 -5.71 21.65 22.89
C VAL A 408 -5.61 20.23 22.32
N ASP A 409 -6.56 19.85 21.48
CA ASP A 409 -6.51 18.58 20.76
C ASP A 409 -5.44 18.64 19.65
N GLY A 410 -4.38 17.83 19.76
CA GLY A 410 -3.27 17.84 18.82
C GLY A 410 -3.56 17.31 17.41
N THR A 411 -4.79 16.84 17.14
CA THR A 411 -5.24 16.37 15.83
C THR A 411 -6.26 17.29 15.18
N THR A 412 -7.09 17.96 15.98
CA THR A 412 -8.20 18.81 15.49
C THR A 412 -8.03 20.30 15.80
N ASP A 413 -6.99 20.68 16.56
CA ASP A 413 -6.75 22.04 17.07
C ASP A 413 -7.93 22.61 17.90
N LEU A 414 -8.84 21.74 18.36
CA LEU A 414 -9.99 22.12 19.15
C LEU A 414 -9.55 22.45 20.59
N LEU A 415 -10.01 23.58 21.11
CA LEU A 415 -9.79 23.96 22.49
C LEU A 415 -10.90 23.35 23.35
N VAL A 416 -10.53 22.53 24.33
CA VAL A 416 -11.44 21.96 25.31
C VAL A 416 -11.21 22.69 26.63
N VAL A 417 -12.18 23.50 27.03
CA VAL A 417 -12.13 24.33 28.24
C VAL A 417 -12.83 23.59 29.38
N ASN A 418 -12.10 23.29 30.45
CA ASN A 418 -12.54 22.58 31.64
C ASN A 418 -13.26 21.24 31.39
N HIS A 419 -13.05 20.61 30.22
CA HIS A 419 -13.83 19.45 29.77
C HIS A 419 -15.34 19.70 29.63
N GLU A 420 -15.77 20.96 29.55
CA GLU A 420 -17.19 21.36 29.52
C GLU A 420 -17.60 22.05 28.22
N VAL A 421 -16.70 22.87 27.65
CA VAL A 421 -16.99 23.69 26.46
C VAL A 421 -15.88 23.48 25.42
N THR A 422 -16.29 23.28 24.18
CA THR A 422 -15.38 23.13 23.04
C THR A 422 -15.40 24.37 22.15
N ILE A 423 -14.20 24.85 21.79
CA ILE A 423 -14.02 26.08 21.03
C ILE A 423 -13.13 25.82 19.82
N ALA A 424 -13.60 26.20 18.63
CA ALA A 424 -12.79 26.22 17.41
C ALA A 424 -12.39 27.65 17.05
N LEU A 425 -11.15 27.84 16.56
CA LEU A 425 -10.64 29.13 16.11
C LEU A 425 -10.51 29.14 14.58
N VAL A 426 -11.01 30.19 13.93
CA VAL A 426 -10.96 30.34 12.47
C VAL A 426 -10.48 31.74 12.10
N ILE A 427 -9.32 31.85 11.45
CA ILE A 427 -8.82 33.14 10.96
C ILE A 427 -9.36 33.42 9.55
N ALA A 428 -10.14 34.49 9.42
CA ALA A 428 -10.73 34.94 8.17
C ALA A 428 -9.93 36.10 7.57
N ARG A 429 -9.38 35.87 6.37
CA ARG A 429 -8.63 36.89 5.62
C ARG A 429 -9.54 37.91 4.94
N CYS A 430 -9.09 39.16 4.90
CA CYS A 430 -9.75 40.24 4.20
C CYS A 430 -9.39 40.27 2.71
N ARG A 431 -10.40 40.49 1.87
CA ARG A 431 -10.27 40.77 0.45
C ARG A 431 -10.95 42.09 0.13
N THR A 432 -10.19 43.02 -0.44
CA THR A 432 -10.74 44.26 -1.00
C THR A 432 -11.24 43.99 -2.41
N THR A 433 -12.50 44.34 -2.67
CA THR A 433 -13.12 44.26 -4.00
C THR A 433 -12.63 45.39 -4.91
N ALA A 434 -12.84 45.27 -6.22
CA ALA A 434 -12.51 46.34 -7.17
C ALA A 434 -13.23 47.67 -6.87
N ALA A 435 -14.40 47.60 -6.21
CA ALA A 435 -15.17 48.77 -5.77
C ALA A 435 -14.76 49.31 -4.38
N GLY A 436 -13.70 48.78 -3.76
CA GLY A 436 -13.18 49.23 -2.46
C GLY A 436 -13.80 48.56 -1.23
N SER A 437 -14.96 47.89 -1.35
CA SER A 437 -15.59 47.19 -0.22
C SER A 437 -14.76 46.01 0.28
N LEU A 438 -14.82 45.74 1.59
CA LEU A 438 -14.11 44.65 2.24
C LEU A 438 -14.97 43.38 2.36
N ARG A 439 -14.37 42.21 2.10
CA ARG A 439 -15.04 40.92 2.13
C ARG A 439 -14.19 39.85 2.79
N TRP A 440 -14.82 38.99 3.58
CA TRP A 440 -14.21 37.81 4.18
C TRP A 440 -14.94 36.56 3.71
N ARG A 441 -14.22 35.45 3.56
CA ARG A 441 -14.82 34.15 3.27
C ARG A 441 -14.44 33.19 4.39
N VAL A 442 -15.44 32.75 5.14
CA VAL A 442 -15.29 31.87 6.30
C VAL A 442 -15.52 30.43 5.86
N ARG A 443 -14.73 29.52 6.42
CA ARG A 443 -14.92 28.08 6.27
C ARG A 443 -14.81 27.44 7.64
N LEU A 444 -15.93 26.92 8.13
CA LEU A 444 -16.02 26.15 9.36
C LEU A 444 -15.77 24.68 9.05
N ASP A 445 -15.23 23.95 10.03
CA ASP A 445 -15.19 22.49 9.98
C ASP A 445 -16.45 21.92 10.65
N ALA A 446 -17.48 21.70 9.85
CA ALA A 446 -18.75 21.19 10.34
C ALA A 446 -18.67 19.76 10.93
N GLY A 447 -17.58 19.04 10.71
CA GLY A 447 -17.37 17.73 11.31
C GLY A 447 -16.99 17.80 12.79
N LEU A 448 -16.38 18.90 13.24
CA LEU A 448 -15.89 19.05 14.61
C LEU A 448 -17.00 19.40 15.61
N ARG A 449 -18.07 20.06 15.14
CA ARG A 449 -19.22 20.49 15.97
C ARG A 449 -18.83 21.16 17.31
N PRO A 450 -17.93 22.16 17.30
CA PRO A 450 -17.55 22.87 18.53
C PRO A 450 -18.76 23.57 19.14
N ASP A 451 -18.82 23.79 20.45
CA ASP A 451 -19.93 24.55 21.05
C ASP A 451 -19.91 26.01 20.58
N ILE A 452 -18.72 26.60 20.46
CA ILE A 452 -18.49 27.96 19.97
C ILE A 452 -17.40 27.97 18.91
N THR A 453 -17.64 28.62 17.77
CA THR A 453 -16.58 28.96 16.81
C THR A 453 -16.23 30.44 16.91
N VAL A 454 -14.97 30.71 17.23
CA VAL A 454 -14.40 32.06 17.27
C VAL A 454 -13.81 32.39 15.89
N ILE A 455 -14.44 33.31 15.17
CA ILE A 455 -13.92 33.80 13.89
C ILE A 455 -13.12 35.07 14.14
N VAL A 456 -11.86 35.07 13.75
CA VAL A 456 -10.96 36.22 13.83
C VAL A 456 -10.90 36.88 12.45
N ARG A 457 -11.58 38.02 12.27
CA ARG A 457 -11.52 38.76 11.00
C ARG A 457 -10.29 39.64 10.97
N LEU A 458 -9.49 39.53 9.91
CA LEU A 458 -8.32 40.39 9.72
C LEU A 458 -8.68 41.70 9.01
N ALA A 459 -7.86 42.73 9.23
CA ALA A 459 -7.89 43.99 8.51
C ALA A 459 -7.36 43.81 7.05
N PRO A 460 -7.47 44.82 6.17
CA PRO A 460 -7.05 44.72 4.76
C PRO A 460 -5.57 44.34 4.56
N ASP A 461 -4.72 44.64 5.54
CA ASP A 461 -3.30 44.25 5.55
C ASP A 461 -3.09 42.73 5.79
N ASN A 462 -4.14 42.01 6.20
CA ASN A 462 -4.13 40.62 6.61
C ASN A 462 -3.07 40.30 7.68
N ARG A 463 -2.77 41.26 8.55
CA ARG A 463 -1.83 41.11 9.66
C ARG A 463 -2.44 41.57 10.98
N THR A 464 -3.23 42.63 10.95
CA THR A 464 -3.91 43.12 12.15
C THR A 464 -5.29 42.47 12.28
N VAL A 465 -5.65 42.06 13.50
CA VAL A 465 -7.01 41.61 13.82
C VAL A 465 -7.95 42.82 13.82
N ARG A 466 -9.07 42.70 13.12
CA ARG A 466 -10.10 43.74 13.05
C ARG A 466 -11.13 43.58 14.17
N ASP A 467 -11.69 42.38 14.30
CA ASP A 467 -12.71 42.03 15.29
C ASP A 467 -12.95 40.51 15.29
N HIS A 468 -13.83 40.07 16.20
CA HIS A 468 -14.13 38.68 16.49
C HIS A 468 -15.64 38.40 16.35
N TYR A 469 -16.00 37.16 16.02
CA TYR A 469 -17.37 36.66 16.12
C TYR A 469 -17.37 35.40 16.96
N LEU A 470 -18.26 35.33 17.95
CA LEU A 470 -18.45 34.18 18.82
C LEU A 470 -19.70 33.43 18.38
N LEU A 471 -19.57 32.53 17.40
CA LEU A 471 -20.72 31.86 16.80
C LEU A 471 -21.06 30.56 17.54
N PRO A 472 -22.25 30.44 18.15
CA PRO A 472 -22.73 29.18 18.67
C PRO A 472 -22.99 28.19 17.53
N TRP A 473 -22.63 26.93 17.75
CA TRP A 473 -22.87 25.90 16.73
C TRP A 473 -24.35 25.67 16.43
N ILE A 474 -25.22 25.83 17.43
CA ILE A 474 -26.66 25.65 17.26
C ILE A 474 -27.26 26.64 16.25
N ASP A 475 -26.69 27.84 16.16
CA ASP A 475 -27.20 28.90 15.29
C ASP A 475 -26.54 28.90 13.91
N HIS A 476 -25.24 28.59 13.83
CA HIS A 476 -24.45 28.79 12.60
C HIS A 476 -23.61 27.58 12.17
N GLY A 477 -23.65 26.47 12.91
CA GLY A 477 -22.82 25.29 12.64
C GLY A 477 -23.18 24.52 11.37
N ALA A 478 -24.45 24.57 10.96
CA ALA A 478 -24.97 23.82 9.81
C ALA A 478 -24.47 24.36 8.45
N GLU A 479 -24.04 25.62 8.38
CA GLU A 479 -23.51 26.25 7.17
C GLU A 479 -21.99 26.37 7.22
N PRO A 480 -21.24 25.39 6.68
CA PRO A 480 -19.78 25.35 6.82
C PRO A 480 -19.05 26.43 6.01
N ARG A 481 -19.74 27.18 5.15
CA ARG A 481 -19.12 28.16 4.25
C ARG A 481 -20.06 29.33 4.00
N PHE A 482 -19.62 30.52 4.36
CA PHE A 482 -20.35 31.75 4.10
C PHE A 482 -19.40 32.92 3.86
N GLY A 483 -19.93 33.99 3.27
CA GLY A 483 -19.21 35.23 3.04
C GLY A 483 -19.67 36.29 4.03
N MET A 484 -18.73 37.09 4.52
CA MET A 484 -19.02 38.23 5.39
C MET A 484 -18.63 39.54 4.68
N GLY A 485 -19.45 40.56 4.85
CA GLY A 485 -19.18 41.95 4.51
C GLY A 485 -18.71 42.77 5.71
N GLU A 486 -18.65 44.08 5.54
CA GLU A 486 -18.37 45.02 6.62
C GLU A 486 -19.52 45.08 7.64
N ASP A 487 -20.74 44.99 7.13
CA ASP A 487 -22.02 44.83 7.84
C ASP A 487 -22.68 43.53 7.34
N ASN A 488 -23.10 42.67 8.26
CA ASN A 488 -23.71 41.37 7.97
C ASN A 488 -25.16 41.26 8.47
N GLY A 489 -25.71 42.34 9.01
CA GLY A 489 -27.03 42.37 9.62
C GLY A 489 -27.10 41.66 10.97
N ILE A 490 -28.24 41.82 11.65
CA ILE A 490 -28.43 41.43 13.05
C ILE A 490 -28.16 39.95 13.33
N MET A 491 -28.43 39.07 12.37
CA MET A 491 -28.28 37.61 12.56
C MET A 491 -26.83 37.17 12.75
N LEU A 492 -25.85 37.94 12.26
CA LEU A 492 -24.42 37.66 12.46
C LEU A 492 -23.77 38.71 13.34
N ASP A 493 -24.09 39.98 13.16
CA ASP A 493 -23.45 41.08 13.86
C ASP A 493 -23.85 41.14 15.36
N ALA A 494 -24.92 40.45 15.78
CA ALA A 494 -25.24 40.26 17.20
C ALA A 494 -24.16 39.46 17.96
N TYR A 495 -23.38 38.63 17.26
CA TYR A 495 -22.29 37.83 17.83
C TYR A 495 -20.91 38.49 17.68
N ARG A 496 -20.86 39.71 17.14
CA ARG A 496 -19.63 40.45 16.91
C ARG A 496 -19.11 41.04 18.22
N ALA A 497 -17.81 40.91 18.44
CA ALA A 497 -17.08 41.53 19.54
C ALA A 497 -15.82 42.21 19.03
N GLU A 498 -15.47 43.37 19.59
CA GLU A 498 -14.22 44.07 19.24
C GLU A 498 -12.99 43.26 19.71
N ASP A 499 -13.12 42.57 20.83
CA ASP A 499 -12.10 41.72 21.42
C ASP A 499 -12.71 40.40 21.97
N LEU A 500 -11.88 39.57 22.62
CA LEU A 500 -12.30 38.30 23.21
C LEU A 500 -12.81 38.43 24.67
N SER A 501 -12.97 39.65 25.20
CA SER A 501 -13.46 39.85 26.57
C SER A 501 -14.83 39.21 26.83
N PRO A 502 -15.81 39.23 25.90
CA PRO A 502 -17.08 38.52 26.11
C PRO A 502 -16.90 37.01 26.23
N LEU A 503 -15.99 36.42 25.46
CA LEU A 503 -15.65 35.00 25.56
C LEU A 503 -15.05 34.68 26.93
N TYR A 504 -14.09 35.49 27.38
CA TYR A 504 -13.47 35.29 28.70
C TYR A 504 -14.46 35.50 29.85
N HIS A 505 -15.42 36.41 29.69
CA HIS A 505 -16.48 36.59 30.67
C HIS A 505 -17.37 35.34 30.77
N LEU A 506 -17.75 34.74 29.64
CA LEU A 506 -18.53 33.50 29.60
C LEU A 506 -17.81 32.31 30.26
N LEU A 507 -16.47 32.28 30.17
CA LEU A 507 -15.65 31.17 30.67
C LEU A 507 -15.09 31.40 32.09
N ARG A 508 -15.33 32.58 32.68
CA ARG A 508 -14.79 32.95 33.99
C ARG A 508 -15.31 32.01 35.08
N ARG A 509 -14.40 31.51 35.92
CA ARG A 509 -14.76 30.71 37.10
C ARG A 509 -15.02 31.60 38.31
N HIS A 510 -16.10 31.29 39.02
CA HIS A 510 -16.45 31.89 40.30
C HIS A 510 -16.42 30.82 41.38
N ALA A 511 -15.73 31.09 42.49
CA ALA A 511 -15.83 30.24 43.67
C ALA A 511 -17.23 30.41 44.27
N VAL A 512 -17.94 29.30 44.45
CA VAL A 512 -19.22 29.29 45.18
C VAL A 512 -18.88 29.02 46.65
N GLU A 513 -18.89 30.06 47.48
CA GLU A 513 -18.87 29.87 48.93
C GLU A 513 -20.24 29.31 49.34
N TYR A 514 -20.28 28.02 49.71
CA TYR A 514 -21.45 27.47 50.39
C TYR A 514 -21.51 28.08 51.79
N ALA A 515 -22.45 29.00 52.02
CA ALA A 515 -22.82 29.41 53.37
C ALA A 515 -23.38 28.17 54.09
N LEU A 516 -22.63 27.65 55.06
CA LEU A 516 -23.06 26.59 55.98
C LEU A 516 -24.17 27.09 56.92
#